data_AF-A0A554IZL7-F1
#
_entry.id   AF-A0A554IZL7-F1
#
_cell.length_a   1.000
_cell.length_b   1.000
_cell.length_c   1.000
_cell.angle_alpha   90.00
_cell.angle_beta   90.00
_cell.angle_gamma   90.00
#
_symmetry.space_group_name_H-M   'P 1'
#
loop_
_entity.id
_entity.type
_entity.pdbx_description
1 polymer ?
#
loop_
_entity_poly.entity_id
_entity_poly.type
_entity_poly.pdbx_seq_one_letter_code
_entity_poly.pdbx_strand_id
1 'polypeptide(L)'
;MANYRRTAGFIPYRVTADGAYAVFLQRRSKDAPRLPDFFGFFGGGIEGDETPKEALLREVKEELDYVAEDVTYIGAYRENSLHAFCHRAPDNFEQQITILEGDYGQWFRKEQYLAEEKLIDLDKIILADVFEKLTNSSL
;
A
#
# COMPACT_ATOMS: atom_id res chain seq x y z
N MET A 1 15.79 20.81 8.38
CA MET A 1 15.34 19.67 7.54
C MET A 1 14.46 18.81 8.42
N ALA A 2 13.20 18.61 8.05
CA ALA A 2 12.32 17.74 8.84
C ALA A 2 12.82 16.29 8.69
N ASN A 3 13.20 15.66 9.79
CA ASN A 3 13.66 14.27 9.77
C ASN A 3 12.43 13.36 9.71
N TYR A 4 11.95 13.07 8.51
CA TYR A 4 10.80 12.18 8.32
C TYR A 4 11.22 10.75 8.67
N ARG A 5 10.44 10.09 9.54
CA ARG A 5 10.58 8.64 9.77
C ARG A 5 10.48 7.95 8.41
N ARG A 6 11.47 7.11 8.09
CA ARG A 6 11.45 6.30 6.87
C ARG A 6 10.42 5.17 7.02
N THR A 7 9.64 4.92 5.98
CA THR A 7 8.55 3.94 5.98
C THR A 7 8.55 3.14 4.68
N ALA A 8 7.96 1.95 4.73
CA ALA A 8 7.70 1.11 3.57
C ALA A 8 6.20 0.86 3.43
N GLY A 9 5.64 1.12 2.25
CA GLY A 9 4.22 0.97 1.96
C GLY A 9 3.95 -0.21 1.03
N PHE A 10 2.97 -1.03 1.39
CA PHE A 10 2.52 -2.22 0.67
C PHE A 10 1.22 -1.96 -0.08
N ILE A 11 1.23 -2.22 -1.38
CA ILE A 11 0.11 -1.93 -2.29
C ILE A 11 -0.27 -3.22 -3.04
N PRO A 12 -1.17 -4.06 -2.49
CA PRO A 12 -1.74 -5.18 -3.22
C PRO A 12 -2.52 -4.67 -4.43
N TYR A 13 -2.37 -5.34 -5.56
CA TYR A 13 -3.20 -5.11 -6.74
C TYR A 13 -3.77 -6.42 -7.28
N ARG A 14 -4.87 -6.31 -8.03
CA ARG A 14 -5.43 -7.42 -8.81
C ARG A 14 -5.84 -6.96 -10.20
N VAL A 15 -6.00 -7.92 -11.10
CA VAL A 15 -6.66 -7.72 -12.39
C VAL A 15 -8.09 -8.22 -12.26
N THR A 16 -9.07 -7.36 -12.51
CA THR A 16 -10.49 -7.74 -12.47
C THR A 16 -10.89 -8.48 -13.75
N ALA A 17 -12.04 -9.14 -13.74
CA ALA A 17 -12.48 -9.99 -14.87
C ALA A 17 -12.62 -9.23 -16.20
N ASP A 18 -12.86 -7.92 -16.17
CA ASP A 18 -12.89 -7.01 -17.31
C ASP A 18 -11.48 -6.52 -17.75
N GLY A 19 -10.42 -7.05 -17.15
CA GLY A 19 -9.03 -6.70 -17.45
C GLY A 19 -8.53 -5.40 -16.80
N ALA A 20 -9.34 -4.74 -15.97
CA ALA A 20 -8.94 -3.53 -15.27
C ALA A 20 -8.10 -3.82 -14.02
N TYR A 21 -7.24 -2.88 -13.62
CA TYR A 21 -6.50 -2.97 -12.36
C TYR A 21 -7.29 -2.37 -11.20
N ALA A 22 -7.15 -2.98 -10.02
CA ALA A 22 -7.60 -2.43 -8.75
C ALA A 22 -6.53 -2.63 -7.68
N VAL A 23 -6.39 -1.67 -6.76
CA VAL A 23 -5.46 -1.72 -5.61
C VAL A 23 -6.21 -1.87 -4.31
N PHE A 24 -5.61 -2.51 -3.31
CA PHE A 24 -6.22 -2.69 -2.00
C PHE A 24 -5.64 -1.68 -1.01
N LEU A 25 -6.49 -0.87 -0.40
CA LEU A 25 -6.10 0.15 0.58
C LEU A 25 -6.75 -0.14 1.93
N GLN A 26 -6.05 0.22 3.00
CA GLN A 26 -6.54 0.10 4.36
C GLN A 26 -7.31 1.36 4.75
N ARG A 27 -8.48 1.16 5.36
CA ARG A 27 -9.13 2.18 6.18
C ARG A 27 -8.44 2.23 7.53
N ARG A 28 -7.77 3.34 7.84
CA ARG A 28 -7.19 3.56 9.17
C ARG A 28 -8.28 3.71 10.21
N SER A 29 -8.03 3.19 11.41
CA SER A 29 -8.93 3.34 12.54
C SER A 29 -9.12 4.82 12.91
N LYS A 30 -10.20 5.11 13.62
CA LYS A 30 -10.53 6.49 14.06
C LYS A 30 -9.59 7.02 15.15
N ASP A 31 -8.92 6.13 15.85
CA ASP A 31 -7.92 6.44 16.87
C ASP A 31 -6.48 6.38 16.34
N ALA A 32 -6.30 6.11 15.04
CA ALA A 32 -4.98 6.07 14.42
C ALA A 32 -4.24 7.40 14.63
N PRO A 33 -2.95 7.36 15.03
CA PRO A 33 -2.20 8.57 15.39
C PRO A 33 -1.94 9.50 14.21
N ARG A 34 -2.09 9.02 12.97
CA ARG A 34 -1.88 9.79 11.74
C ARG A 34 -2.99 9.55 10.73
N LEU A 35 -3.63 10.65 10.33
CA LEU A 35 -4.75 10.63 9.39
C LEU A 35 -5.82 9.59 9.82
N PRO A 36 -6.36 9.71 11.04
CA PRO A 36 -7.42 8.83 11.50
C PRO A 36 -8.59 8.89 10.52
N ASP A 37 -9.22 7.75 10.26
CA ASP A 37 -10.35 7.69 9.32
C ASP A 37 -9.94 8.19 7.91
N PHE A 38 -8.70 7.98 7.47
CA PHE A 38 -8.27 8.09 6.06
C PHE A 38 -7.93 6.71 5.49
N PHE A 39 -7.96 6.58 4.17
CA PHE A 39 -7.36 5.46 3.46
C PHE A 39 -5.84 5.66 3.35
N GLY A 40 -5.11 4.55 3.35
CA GLY A 40 -3.67 4.54 3.12
C GLY A 40 -3.17 3.14 2.77
N PHE A 41 -1.86 3.05 2.56
CA PHE A 41 -1.18 1.78 2.37
C PHE A 41 -1.03 1.06 3.72
N PHE A 42 -0.97 -0.27 3.66
CA PHE A 42 -0.43 -1.08 4.74
C PHE A 42 1.07 -0.83 4.85
N GLY A 43 1.62 -1.00 6.04
CA GLY A 43 3.05 -0.90 6.29
C GLY A 43 3.42 0.24 7.22
N GLY A 44 4.64 0.15 7.74
CA GLY A 44 5.10 0.99 8.82
C GLY A 44 6.53 1.47 8.65
N GLY A 45 7.19 1.67 9.78
CA GLY A 45 8.50 2.29 9.84
C GLY A 45 9.62 1.31 9.53
N ILE A 46 10.67 1.81 8.89
CA ILE A 46 11.94 1.09 8.80
C ILE A 46 12.64 1.20 10.15
N GLU A 47 13.04 0.08 10.73
CA GLU A 47 13.66 0.00 12.06
C GLU A 47 15.12 -0.47 11.99
N GLY A 48 15.98 0.10 12.84
CA GLY A 48 17.40 -0.25 12.89
C GLY A 48 18.08 -0.15 11.51
N ASP A 49 18.67 -1.26 11.09
CA ASP A 49 19.39 -1.39 9.82
C ASP A 49 18.55 -2.08 8.73
N GLU A 50 17.24 -2.20 8.90
CA GLU A 50 16.34 -2.78 7.90
C GLU A 50 16.47 -2.08 6.55
N THR A 51 16.51 -2.87 5.48
CA THR A 51 16.21 -2.39 4.14
C THR A 51 14.71 -2.08 4.04
N PRO A 52 14.28 -1.19 3.12
CA PRO A 52 12.85 -0.93 2.92
C PRO A 52 12.03 -2.18 2.60
N LYS A 53 12.63 -3.19 1.95
CA LYS A 53 11.95 -4.46 1.66
C LYS A 53 11.80 -5.34 2.91
N GLU A 54 12.80 -5.40 3.77
CA GLU A 54 12.70 -6.15 5.03
C GLU A 54 11.63 -5.56 5.94
N ALA A 55 11.64 -4.23 6.11
CA ALA A 55 10.61 -3.51 6.85
C ALA A 55 9.21 -3.80 6.27
N LEU A 56 9.04 -3.71 4.94
CA LEU A 56 7.78 -4.03 4.27
C LEU A 56 7.28 -5.43 4.63
N LEU A 57 8.13 -6.45 4.51
CA LEU A 57 7.72 -7.85 4.73
C LEU A 57 7.37 -8.11 6.20
N ARG A 58 8.10 -7.50 7.14
CA ARG A 58 7.76 -7.54 8.57
C ARG A 58 6.39 -6.91 8.83
N GLU A 59 6.19 -5.67 8.38
CA GLU A 59 4.96 -4.92 8.62
C GLU A 59 3.75 -5.58 7.97
N VAL A 60 3.88 -6.14 6.76
CA VAL A 60 2.81 -6.94 6.12
C VAL A 60 2.44 -8.15 6.98
N LYS A 61 3.42 -8.81 7.60
CA LYS A 61 3.11 -9.92 8.50
C LYS A 61 2.43 -9.44 9.78
N GLU A 62 2.84 -8.30 10.33
CA GLU A 62 2.28 -7.72 11.56
C GLU A 62 0.88 -7.13 11.39
N GLU A 63 0.60 -6.47 10.27
CA GLU A 63 -0.66 -5.78 10.02
C GLU A 63 -1.71 -6.63 9.30
N LEU A 64 -1.29 -7.65 8.53
CA LEU A 64 -2.17 -8.47 7.68
C LEU A 64 -2.17 -9.97 8.00
N ASP A 65 -1.32 -10.44 8.92
CA ASP A 65 -1.02 -11.87 9.13
C ASP A 65 -0.60 -12.61 7.84
N TYR A 66 -0.12 -11.86 6.85
CA TYR A 66 0.10 -12.33 5.48
C TYR A 66 1.59 -12.41 5.14
N VAL A 67 1.97 -13.34 4.26
CA VAL A 67 3.33 -13.43 3.72
C VAL A 67 3.28 -13.05 2.25
N ALA A 68 3.81 -11.87 1.92
CA ALA A 68 3.92 -11.42 0.55
C ALA A 68 5.17 -12.01 -0.11
N GLU A 69 4.96 -12.77 -1.18
CA GLU A 69 6.02 -13.20 -2.11
C GLU A 69 6.08 -12.24 -3.30
N ASP A 70 7.24 -12.04 -3.91
CA ASP A 70 7.38 -11.28 -5.17
C ASP A 70 6.88 -9.82 -5.17
N VAL A 71 7.22 -9.06 -4.14
CA VAL A 71 6.98 -7.61 -4.11
C VAL A 71 7.87 -6.86 -5.12
N THR A 72 7.25 -5.95 -5.88
CA THR A 72 7.92 -5.09 -6.86
C THR A 72 8.10 -3.68 -6.30
N TYR A 73 9.34 -3.19 -6.30
CA TYR A 73 9.63 -1.82 -5.89
C TYR A 73 9.09 -0.82 -6.92
N ILE A 74 8.32 0.16 -6.47
CA ILE A 74 7.77 1.22 -7.31
C ILE A 74 8.71 2.41 -7.32
N GLY A 75 9.05 2.93 -6.14
CA GLY A 75 9.86 4.14 -6.01
C GLY A 75 9.94 4.63 -4.57
N ALA A 76 10.68 5.73 -4.39
CA ALA A 76 10.75 6.46 -3.14
C ALA A 76 10.18 7.87 -3.28
N TYR A 77 9.47 8.31 -2.26
CA TYR A 77 8.68 9.53 -2.22
C TYR A 77 9.01 10.34 -0.97
N ARG A 78 8.60 11.61 -0.97
CA ARG A 78 8.80 12.55 0.16
C ARG A 78 10.26 12.54 0.63
N GLU A 79 11.17 12.96 -0.24
CA GLU A 79 12.62 13.01 0.06
C GLU A 79 13.18 11.66 0.54
N ASN A 80 12.81 10.56 -0.14
CA ASN A 80 13.27 9.21 0.17
C ASN A 80 12.83 8.67 1.56
N SER A 81 11.76 9.24 2.12
CA SER A 81 11.20 8.78 3.40
C SER A 81 10.07 7.77 3.26
N LEU A 82 9.40 7.66 2.11
CA LEU A 82 8.38 6.65 1.85
C LEU A 82 8.79 5.78 0.67
N HIS A 83 9.01 4.49 0.90
CA HIS A 83 9.32 3.51 -0.14
C HIS A 83 8.07 2.70 -0.48
N ALA A 84 7.61 2.73 -1.73
CA ALA A 84 6.39 2.02 -2.14
C ALA A 84 6.71 0.73 -2.89
N PHE A 85 5.94 -0.32 -2.59
CA PHE A 85 6.02 -1.62 -3.23
C PHE A 85 4.63 -2.08 -3.64
N CYS A 86 4.51 -2.74 -4.79
CA CYS A 86 3.28 -3.40 -5.19
C CYS A 86 3.41 -4.92 -5.17
N HIS A 87 2.28 -5.60 -5.04
CA HIS A 87 2.18 -7.06 -4.98
C HIS A 87 0.95 -7.55 -5.73
N ARG A 88 1.09 -8.57 -6.57
CA ARG A 88 -0.08 -9.18 -7.23
C ARG A 88 -0.80 -10.08 -6.23
N ALA A 89 -1.93 -9.59 -5.74
CA ALA A 89 -2.77 -10.32 -4.81
C ALA A 89 -3.38 -11.58 -5.46
N PRO A 90 -3.46 -12.72 -4.75
CA PRO A 90 -4.22 -13.87 -5.21
C PRO A 90 -5.73 -13.56 -5.23
N ASP A 91 -6.51 -14.33 -6.00
CA ASP A 91 -7.95 -14.07 -6.17
C ASP A 91 -8.73 -14.14 -4.84
N ASN A 92 -8.27 -14.98 -3.90
CA ASN A 92 -8.84 -15.12 -2.55
C ASN A 92 -8.10 -14.28 -1.49
N PHE A 93 -7.38 -13.22 -1.87
CA PHE A 93 -6.55 -12.42 -0.95
C PHE A 93 -7.28 -11.98 0.33
N GLU A 94 -8.51 -11.47 0.22
CA GLU A 94 -9.31 -11.03 1.38
C GLU A 94 -9.60 -12.17 2.38
N GLN A 95 -9.50 -13.43 1.96
CA GLN A 95 -9.68 -14.62 2.82
C GLN A 95 -8.35 -15.10 3.42
N GLN A 96 -7.22 -14.61 2.92
CA GLN A 96 -5.87 -14.98 3.38
C GLN A 96 -5.27 -13.96 4.35
N ILE A 97 -5.91 -12.80 4.53
CA ILE A 97 -5.41 -11.73 5.38
C ILE A 97 -6.32 -11.53 6.60
N THR A 98 -5.73 -11.02 7.68
CA THR A 98 -6.45 -10.46 8.82
C THR A 98 -5.94 -9.04 9.04
N ILE A 99 -6.81 -8.04 8.91
CA ILE A 99 -6.42 -6.64 9.14
C ILE A 99 -6.37 -6.40 10.66
N LEU A 100 -5.18 -6.08 11.17
CA LEU A 100 -4.92 -6.00 12.63
C LEU A 100 -4.83 -4.57 13.18
N GLU A 101 -4.45 -3.57 12.36
CA GLU A 101 -4.36 -2.15 12.79
C GLU A 101 -5.52 -1.28 12.26
N GLY A 102 -6.05 -1.60 11.08
CA GLY A 102 -7.10 -0.82 10.43
C GLY A 102 -8.50 -1.32 10.73
N ASP A 103 -9.50 -0.54 10.33
CA ASP A 103 -10.90 -0.94 10.47
C ASP A 103 -11.29 -1.98 9.42
N TYR A 104 -10.87 -1.77 8.17
CA TYR A 104 -11.13 -2.67 7.04
C TYR A 104 -10.22 -2.34 5.85
N GLY A 105 -10.27 -3.17 4.81
CA GLY A 105 -9.59 -2.93 3.55
C GLY A 105 -10.59 -2.86 2.40
N GLN A 106 -10.26 -2.11 1.35
CA GLN A 106 -11.14 -1.89 0.21
C GLN A 106 -10.36 -1.83 -1.09
N TRP A 107 -10.93 -2.42 -2.15
CA TRP A 107 -10.41 -2.32 -3.51
C TRP A 107 -10.81 -1.01 -4.17
N PHE A 108 -9.83 -0.33 -4.77
CA PHE A 108 -10.02 0.89 -5.55
C PHE A 108 -9.52 0.71 -6.98
N ARG A 109 -10.39 1.00 -7.94
CA ARG A 109 -10.03 1.32 -9.33
C ARG A 109 -9.53 2.75 -9.42
N LYS A 110 -8.96 3.09 -10.58
CA LYS A 110 -8.36 4.41 -10.85
C LYS A 110 -9.32 5.57 -10.55
N GLU A 111 -10.52 5.49 -11.09
CA GLU A 111 -11.53 6.54 -10.95
C GLU A 111 -11.97 6.70 -9.48
N GLN A 112 -11.99 5.59 -8.74
CA GLN A 112 -12.42 5.57 -7.34
C GLN A 112 -11.40 6.23 -6.43
N TYR A 113 -10.10 5.88 -6.54
CA TYR A 113 -9.10 6.50 -5.66
C TYR A 113 -8.87 7.98 -6.00
N LEU A 114 -9.03 8.38 -7.26
CA LEU A 114 -8.92 9.78 -7.66
C LEU A 114 -10.02 10.63 -7.02
N ALA A 115 -11.25 10.11 -6.97
CA ALA A 115 -12.40 10.76 -6.37
C ALA A 115 -12.46 10.66 -4.84
N GLU A 116 -11.65 9.80 -4.20
CA GLU A 116 -11.68 9.59 -2.75
C GLU A 116 -11.14 10.83 -2.01
N GLU A 117 -11.99 11.47 -1.21
CA GLU A 117 -11.64 12.66 -0.42
C GLU A 117 -10.80 12.29 0.80
N LYS A 118 -10.97 11.07 1.32
CA LYS A 118 -10.24 10.54 2.47
C LYS A 118 -8.98 9.79 2.07
N LEU A 119 -8.36 10.18 0.95
CA LEU A 119 -7.06 9.69 0.50
C LEU A 119 -6.22 10.91 0.13
N ILE A 120 -5.02 11.00 0.70
CA ILE A 120 -4.17 12.18 0.51
C ILE A 120 -3.57 12.24 -0.91
N ASP A 121 -3.27 13.44 -1.38
CA ASP A 121 -2.74 13.65 -2.74
C ASP A 121 -1.44 12.89 -3.01
N LEU A 122 -0.56 12.78 -2.01
CA LEU A 122 0.68 12.02 -2.15
C LEU A 122 0.41 10.55 -2.48
N ASP A 123 -0.55 9.92 -1.81
CA ASP A 123 -0.90 8.52 -2.04
C ASP A 123 -1.55 8.37 -3.43
N LYS A 124 -2.34 9.36 -3.87
CA LYS A 124 -2.90 9.38 -5.24
C LYS A 124 -1.80 9.44 -6.32
N ILE A 125 -0.72 10.20 -6.08
CA ILE A 125 0.45 10.26 -6.97
C ILE A 125 1.15 8.90 -7.03
N ILE A 126 1.40 8.28 -5.88
CA ILE A 126 2.04 6.96 -5.79
C ILE A 126 1.19 5.91 -6.52
N LEU A 127 -0.13 5.94 -6.34
CA LEU A 127 -1.04 5.04 -7.05
C LEU A 127 -1.03 5.29 -8.56
N ALA A 128 -0.89 6.54 -9.02
CA ALA A 128 -0.75 6.81 -10.45
C ALA A 128 0.51 6.13 -11.03
N ASP A 129 1.65 6.19 -10.32
CA ASP A 129 2.89 5.51 -10.72
C ASP A 129 2.73 3.98 -10.71
N VAL A 130 2.03 3.43 -9.71
CA VAL A 130 1.69 1.99 -9.67
C VAL A 130 0.90 1.61 -10.92
N PHE A 131 -0.19 2.31 -11.23
CA PHE A 131 -1.03 2.02 -12.38
C PHE A 131 -0.26 2.18 -13.70
N GLU A 132 0.58 3.21 -13.84
CA GLU A 132 1.44 3.40 -15.02
C GLU A 132 2.40 2.21 -15.19
N LYS A 133 3.02 1.76 -14.10
CA LYS A 133 3.94 0.63 -14.13
C LYS A 133 3.22 -0.68 -14.51
N LEU A 134 2.02 -0.92 -13.96
CA LEU A 134 1.18 -2.07 -14.29
C LEU A 134 0.70 -2.07 -15.74
N THR A 135 0.49 -0.89 -16.36
CA THR A 135 0.08 -0.80 -17.76
C THR A 135 1.25 -0.90 -18.74
N ASN A 136 2.43 -0.39 -18.37
CA ASN A 136 3.57 -0.28 -19.29
C ASN A 136 4.54 -1.46 -19.18
N SER A 137 4.51 -2.19 -18.07
CA SER A 137 5.31 -3.39 -17.85
C SER A 137 4.36 -4.57 -17.74
N SER A 138 4.55 -5.61 -18.56
CA SER A 138 3.98 -6.93 -18.28
C SER A 138 4.70 -7.51 -17.05
N LEU A 139 4.44 -6.94 -15.87
CA LEU A 139 4.89 -7.46 -14.57
C LEU A 139 4.29 -8.85 -14.32
#